data_AF-A0A848VEG6-F1
#
_entry.id   AF-A0A848VEG6-F1
#
_cell.length_a   1.000
_cell.length_b   1.000
_cell.length_c   1.000
_cell.angle_alpha   90.00
_cell.angle_beta   90.00
_cell.angle_gamma   90.00
#
_symmetry.space_group_name_H-M   'P 1'
#
loop_
_entity.id
_entity.type
_entity.pdbx_description
1 polymer ?
#
loop_
_entity_poly.entity_id
_entity_poly.type
_entity_poly.pdbx_seq_one_letter_code
_entity_poly.pdbx_strand_id
1 'polypeptide(L)'
;MFRPGILAALFATPALADPDGYGHMSGWGYGMGMMFGPILWIIVLGLVVAGIIWFVRSSGVGDKRPGKSDAISELDLRFAKGEIEADDYAARKKLLTDK
;
A
#
# COMPACT_ATOMS: atom_id res chain seq x y z
N MET A 1 -45.95 25.79 20.04
CA MET A 1 -44.83 26.59 20.57
C MET A 1 -43.72 25.65 21.00
N PHE A 2 -42.64 25.56 20.21
CA PHE A 2 -41.49 24.69 20.44
C PHE A 2 -40.56 25.30 21.51
N ARG A 3 -40.21 24.53 22.55
CA ARG A 3 -39.12 24.85 23.48
C ARG A 3 -38.00 23.81 23.29
N PRO A 4 -36.91 24.11 22.58
CA PRO A 4 -35.78 23.21 22.49
C PRO A 4 -34.93 23.34 23.77
N GLY A 5 -35.20 22.48 24.74
CA GLY A 5 -34.33 22.24 25.88
C GLY A 5 -33.28 21.21 25.50
N ILE A 6 -32.16 21.68 24.96
CA ILE A 6 -30.91 20.91 24.90
C ILE A 6 -30.54 20.56 26.35
N LEU A 7 -29.88 19.40 26.52
CA LEU A 7 -29.13 18.94 27.71
C LEU A 7 -29.80 17.79 28.47
N ALA A 8 -29.64 16.59 27.92
CA ALA A 8 -29.45 15.39 28.73
C ALA A 8 -28.17 14.72 28.24
N ALA A 9 -27.03 15.34 28.58
CA ALA A 9 -25.72 14.72 28.48
C ALA A 9 -25.67 13.54 29.46
N LEU A 10 -25.98 12.35 28.95
CA LEU A 10 -25.84 11.08 29.65
C LEU A 10 -24.90 10.24 28.79
N PHE A 11 -23.93 9.61 29.45
CA PHE A 11 -22.77 8.87 28.92
C PHE A 11 -21.47 9.66 28.71
N ALA A 12 -21.04 10.36 29.75
CA ALA A 12 -19.61 10.49 30.03
C ALA A 12 -19.40 10.12 31.50
N THR A 13 -19.22 8.82 31.78
CA THR A 13 -18.61 8.41 33.04
C THR A 13 -17.18 8.95 33.02
N PRO A 14 -16.80 9.87 33.93
CA PRO A 14 -15.38 10.17 34.09
C PRO A 14 -14.73 8.87 34.54
N ALA A 15 -13.87 8.31 33.69
CA ALA A 15 -12.91 7.32 34.15
C ALA A 15 -12.14 8.00 35.28
N LEU A 16 -12.28 7.47 36.49
CA LEU A 16 -11.48 7.86 37.65
C LEU A 16 -10.01 7.68 37.26
N ALA A 17 -9.38 8.78 36.86
CA ALA A 17 -7.95 8.85 36.72
C ALA A 17 -7.39 8.75 38.13
N ASP A 18 -6.74 7.64 38.44
CA ASP A 18 -6.03 7.40 39.68
C ASP A 18 -4.92 8.47 39.82
N PRO A 19 -5.01 9.41 40.79
CA PRO A 19 -4.02 10.48 40.93
C PRO A 19 -2.86 10.10 41.88
N ASP A 20 -2.76 8.83 42.28
CA ASP A 20 -1.84 8.39 43.32
C ASP A 20 -0.68 7.57 42.76
N GLY A 21 0.34 8.25 42.23
CA GLY A 21 1.58 7.55 41.89
C GLY A 21 2.55 8.30 40.98
N TYR A 22 2.93 9.54 41.32
CA TYR A 22 4.20 10.10 40.86
C TYR A 22 5.38 9.37 41.55
N GLY A 23 5.44 8.05 41.39
CA GLY A 23 6.60 7.23 41.61
C GLY A 23 7.50 7.37 40.40
N HIS A 24 8.33 8.41 40.44
CA HIS A 24 9.45 8.60 39.56
C HIS A 24 10.40 7.38 39.69
N MET A 25 10.10 6.28 39.00
CA MET A 25 11.09 5.27 38.60
C MET A 25 11.96 5.86 37.48
N SER A 26 12.63 6.96 37.83
CA SER A 26 13.80 7.44 37.13
C SER A 26 14.93 6.46 37.32
N GLY A 27 15.35 5.81 36.24
CA GLY A 27 16.63 5.12 36.24
C GLY A 27 16.97 4.47 34.92
N TRP A 28 16.00 3.86 34.23
CA TRP A 28 16.31 2.96 33.11
C TRP A 28 15.37 3.02 31.89
N GLY A 29 14.32 3.85 31.90
CA GLY A 29 13.31 3.86 30.83
C GLY A 29 13.20 5.14 29.99
N TYR A 30 13.68 6.28 30.49
CA TYR A 30 13.31 7.59 29.94
C TYR A 30 14.29 8.17 28.90
N GLY A 31 15.49 7.60 28.73
CA GLY A 31 16.49 8.12 27.78
C GLY A 31 16.48 7.42 26.42
N MET A 32 16.33 6.10 26.40
CA MET A 32 16.31 5.32 25.17
C MET A 32 14.90 4.92 24.72
N GLY A 33 13.94 4.71 25.61
CA GLY A 33 12.58 4.33 25.20
C GLY A 33 11.82 5.44 24.44
N MET A 34 12.01 6.71 24.81
CA MET A 34 11.25 7.83 24.24
C MET A 34 11.64 8.16 22.80
N MET A 35 12.91 8.00 22.42
CA MET A 35 13.34 8.23 21.04
C MET A 35 13.21 6.97 20.17
N PHE A 36 13.43 5.78 20.73
CA PHE A 36 13.26 4.52 19.98
C PHE A 36 11.79 4.14 19.76
N GLY A 37 10.87 4.63 20.59
CA GLY A 37 9.42 4.43 20.40
C GLY A 37 8.93 4.82 19.01
N PRO A 38 9.09 6.08 18.56
CA PRO A 38 8.64 6.52 17.24
C PRO A 38 9.43 5.86 16.10
N ILE A 39 10.74 5.59 16.26
CA ILE A 39 11.53 4.89 15.24
C ILE A 39 10.99 3.48 14.97
N LEU A 40 10.74 2.69 16.03
CA LEU A 40 10.19 1.34 15.86
C LEU A 40 8.80 1.39 15.22
N TRP A 41 7.99 2.39 15.56
CA TRP A 41 6.69 2.62 14.93
C TRP A 41 6.80 2.91 13.42
N ILE A 42 7.76 3.75 13.01
CA ILE A 42 8.03 4.04 11.60
C ILE A 42 8.45 2.76 10.86
N ILE A 43 9.29 1.92 11.46
CA ILE A 43 9.73 0.66 10.87
C ILE A 43 8.54 -0.29 10.67
N VAL A 44 7.70 -0.45 11.70
CA VAL A 44 6.49 -1.28 11.62
C VAL A 44 5.56 -0.77 10.53
N LEU A 45 5.30 0.55 10.48
CA LEU A 45 4.47 1.16 9.45
C LEU A 45 5.06 0.94 8.04
N GLY A 46 6.37 1.11 7.90
CA GLY A 46 7.12 0.87 6.68
C GLY A 46 7.02 -0.58 6.20
N LEU A 47 7.13 -1.55 7.12
CA LEU A 47 6.95 -2.97 6.83
C LEU A 47 5.53 -3.30 6.39
N VAL A 48 4.52 -2.69 7.01
CA VAL A 48 3.12 -2.85 6.59
C VAL A 48 2.92 -2.33 5.17
N VAL A 49 3.39 -1.11 4.88
CA VAL A 49 3.31 -0.53 3.53
C VAL A 49 4.08 -1.36 2.51
N ALA A 50 5.31 -1.79 2.82
CA ALA A 50 6.11 -2.65 1.96
C ALA A 50 5.42 -4.00 1.72
N GLY A 51 4.81 -4.58 2.75
CA GLY A 51 4.02 -5.81 2.66
C GLY A 51 2.82 -5.66 1.75
N ILE A 52 2.09 -4.54 1.85
CA ILE A 52 0.95 -4.23 0.96
C ILE A 52 1.45 -4.03 -0.47
N ILE A 53 2.50 -3.24 -0.69
CA ILE A 53 3.06 -3.03 -2.05
C ILE A 53 3.53 -4.34 -2.64
N TRP A 54 4.22 -5.18 -1.86
CA TRP A 54 4.69 -6.49 -2.31
C TRP A 54 3.52 -7.42 -2.60
N PHE A 55 2.49 -7.44 -1.75
CA PHE A 55 1.29 -8.26 -1.93
C PHE A 55 0.49 -7.81 -3.16
N VAL A 56 0.30 -6.51 -3.37
CA VAL A 56 -0.37 -5.94 -4.54
C VAL A 56 0.47 -6.15 -5.79
N ARG A 57 1.81 -6.07 -5.73
CA ARG A 57 2.69 -6.36 -6.87
C ARG A 57 2.78 -7.85 -7.18
N SER A 58 2.61 -8.71 -6.18
CA SER A 58 2.56 -10.16 -6.34
C SER A 58 1.20 -10.66 -6.81
N SER A 59 0.11 -9.99 -6.41
CA SER A 59 -1.26 -10.36 -6.74
C SER A 59 -1.78 -9.61 -7.97
N GLY A 60 -1.22 -8.44 -8.23
CA GLY A 60 -1.42 -7.66 -9.43
C GLY A 60 -0.49 -8.19 -10.51
N VAL A 61 -1.09 -8.80 -11.53
CA VAL A 61 -0.55 -8.99 -12.88
C VAL A 61 -0.05 -7.63 -13.39
N GLY A 62 1.15 -7.24 -12.99
CA GLY A 62 1.63 -5.88 -13.11
C GLY A 62 3.16 -5.76 -13.14
N ASP A 63 3.87 -6.88 -13.07
CA ASP A 63 5.11 -7.01 -13.83
C ASP A 63 4.71 -7.04 -15.32
N LYS A 64 4.35 -5.87 -15.86
CA LYS A 64 4.70 -5.52 -17.24
C LYS A 64 6.22 -5.41 -17.31
N ARG A 65 6.93 -6.51 -17.00
CA ARG A 65 8.05 -6.86 -17.86
C ARG A 65 7.45 -6.83 -19.26
N PRO A 66 8.04 -6.17 -20.25
CA PRO A 66 7.57 -6.23 -21.62
C PRO A 66 7.54 -7.71 -22.01
N GLY A 67 6.39 -8.31 -21.74
CA GLY A 67 6.17 -9.72 -21.87
C GLY A 67 6.02 -9.97 -23.35
N LYS A 68 6.29 -11.18 -23.77
CA LYS A 68 5.94 -11.66 -25.10
C LYS A 68 4.55 -11.17 -25.56
N SER A 69 3.58 -11.12 -24.64
CA SER A 69 2.23 -10.59 -24.87
C SER A 69 2.18 -9.10 -25.26
N ASP A 70 2.98 -8.24 -24.63
CA ASP A 70 2.99 -6.79 -24.93
C ASP A 70 3.63 -6.54 -26.31
N ALA A 71 4.71 -7.25 -26.62
CA ALA A 71 5.38 -7.16 -27.93
C ALA A 71 4.50 -7.68 -29.08
N ILE A 72 3.73 -8.75 -28.85
CA ILE A 72 2.76 -9.27 -29.84
C ILE A 72 1.58 -8.30 -30.00
N SER A 73 1.08 -7.71 -28.90
CA SER A 73 -0.04 -6.76 -28.95
C SER A 73 0.31 -5.50 -29.75
N GLU A 74 1.54 -5.00 -29.62
CA GLU A 74 2.01 -3.86 -30.41
C GLU A 74 2.18 -4.24 -31.90
N LEU A 75 2.63 -5.46 -32.20
CA LEU A 75 2.76 -5.96 -33.57
C LEU A 75 1.39 -6.10 -34.25
N ASP A 76 0.39 -6.62 -33.54
CA ASP A 76 -1.00 -6.75 -34.01
C ASP A 76 -1.60 -5.37 -34.34
N LEU A 77 -1.34 -4.36 -33.50
CA LEU A 77 -1.81 -3.00 -33.73
C LEU A 77 -1.25 -2.42 -35.04
N ARG A 78 0.03 -2.66 -35.34
CA ARG A 78 0.70 -2.16 -36.55
C ARG A 78 0.24 -2.90 -37.81
N PHE A 79 0.00 -4.20 -37.70
CA PHE A 79 -0.61 -4.99 -38.77
C PHE A 79 -2.03 -4.50 -39.08
N ALA A 80 -2.85 -4.24 -38.05
CA ALA A 80 -4.21 -3.72 -38.22
C ALA A 80 -4.23 -2.31 -38.85
N LYS A 81 -3.21 -1.49 -38.59
CA LYS A 81 -3.01 -0.20 -39.25
C LYS A 81 -2.54 -0.32 -40.71
N GLY A 82 -2.17 -1.52 -41.16
CA GLY A 82 -1.58 -1.74 -42.49
C GLY A 82 -0.15 -1.21 -42.62
N GLU A 83 0.53 -0.91 -41.51
CA GLU A 83 1.94 -0.47 -41.51
C GLU A 83 2.92 -1.64 -41.71
N ILE A 84 2.43 -2.88 -41.57
CA ILE A 84 3.21 -4.12 -41.67
C ILE A 84 2.49 -5.08 -42.62
N GLU A 85 3.26 -5.68 -43.52
CA GLU A 85 2.83 -6.74 -44.43
C GLU A 85 2.61 -8.09 -43.73
N ALA A 86 1.79 -8.96 -44.32
CA ALA A 86 1.38 -10.22 -43.70
C ALA A 86 2.57 -11.19 -43.50
N ASP A 87 3.51 -11.20 -44.44
CA ASP A 87 4.71 -12.04 -44.38
C ASP A 87 5.65 -11.62 -43.24
N ASP A 88 5.86 -10.30 -43.09
CA ASP A 88 6.66 -9.72 -42.01
C ASP A 88 6.05 -9.95 -40.63
N TYR A 89 4.71 -9.88 -40.54
CA TYR A 89 3.97 -10.19 -39.34
C TYR A 89 4.20 -11.65 -38.91
N ALA A 90 4.04 -12.60 -39.82
CA ALA A 90 4.19 -14.03 -39.53
C ALA A 90 5.62 -14.38 -39.07
N ALA A 91 6.64 -13.83 -39.74
CA ALA A 91 8.03 -14.04 -39.37
C ALA A 91 8.35 -13.53 -37.95
N ARG A 92 7.92 -12.32 -37.62
CA ARG A 92 8.17 -11.70 -36.31
C ARG A 92 7.37 -12.37 -35.19
N LYS A 93 6.12 -12.76 -35.45
CA LYS A 93 5.29 -13.52 -34.51
C LYS A 93 5.90 -14.87 -34.15
N LYS A 94 6.46 -15.58 -35.13
CA LYS A 94 7.15 -16.87 -34.90
C LYS A 94 8.40 -16.68 -34.03
N LEU A 95 9.25 -15.71 -34.35
CA LEU A 95 10.45 -15.40 -33.56
C LEU A 95 10.15 -15.00 -32.12
N LEU A 96 9.07 -14.27 -31.90
CA LEU A 96 8.63 -13.93 -30.55
C LEU A 96 8.14 -15.19 -29.84
N THR A 97 7.26 -15.99 -30.47
CA THR A 97 6.62 -17.17 -29.86
C THR A 97 7.59 -18.29 -29.51
N ASP A 98 8.63 -18.52 -30.32
CA ASP A 98 9.55 -19.66 -30.26
C ASP A 98 10.68 -19.56 -29.20
N LYS A 99 10.67 -18.50 -28.38
CA LYS A 99 11.68 -18.25 -27.33
C LYS A 99 11.22 -18.64 -25.93
#